data_AF-A0A442JA35-F1
#
_entry.id   AF-A0A442JA35-F1
#
_cell.length_a   1.000
_cell.length_b   1.000
_cell.length_c   1.000
_cell.angle_alpha   90.00
_cell.angle_beta   90.00
_cell.angle_gamma   90.00
#
_symmetry.space_group_name_H-M   'P 1'
#
loop_
_entity.id
_entity.type
_entity.pdbx_description
1 polymer ?
#
loop_
_entity_poly.entity_id
_entity_poly.type
_entity_poly.pdbx_seq_one_letter_code
_entity_poly.pdbx_strand_id
1 'polypeptide(L)' 'VYTIMDGDGDLSTTTLTITLSDGGLAAANDDATVNEAALAIGSNPASPAETVTGTVADNVSGGSGPYTYALLSSATGS' A
#
# COMPACT_ATOMS: atom_id res chain seq x y z
N VAL A 1 33.86 5.16 4.99
CA VAL A 1 35.07 4.62 5.67
C VAL A 1 35.48 5.66 6.70
N TYR A 2 35.68 5.26 7.95
CA TYR A 2 36.01 6.17 9.04
C TYR A 2 37.44 5.92 9.49
N THR A 3 38.19 6.99 9.68
CA THR A 3 39.57 6.95 10.12
C THR A 3 39.70 7.78 11.39
N ILE A 4 40.34 7.20 12.40
CA ILE A 4 40.74 7.91 13.62
C ILE A 4 42.27 8.03 13.62
N MET A 5 42.78 9.11 14.20
CA MET A 5 44.20 9.37 14.41
C MET A 5 44.43 9.59 15.90
N ASP A 6 45.42 8.92 16.49
CA ASP A 6 45.79 9.18 17.88
C ASP A 6 46.88 10.28 17.97
N GLY A 7 47.50 10.40 19.15
CA GLY A 7 48.34 11.55 19.50
C GLY A 7 49.71 11.59 18.82
N ASP A 8 50.22 10.46 18.32
CA ASP A 8 51.53 10.39 17.64
C ASP A 8 51.41 10.23 16.12
N GLY A 9 50.17 10.20 15.61
CA GLY A 9 49.86 10.25 14.18
C GLY A 9 49.48 8.90 13.59
N ASP A 10 49.36 7.85 14.41
CA ASP A 10 48.92 6.54 13.95
C ASP A 10 47.44 6.57 13.55
N LEU A 11 47.15 5.98 12.38
CA LEU A 11 45.81 5.94 11.80
C LEU A 11 45.19 4.56 11.95
N SER A 12 43.93 4.52 12.37
CA SER A 12 43.11 3.31 12.33
C SER A 12 41.87 3.54 11.49
N THR A 13 41.59 2.62 10.56
CA THR A 13 40.49 2.74 9.60
C THR A 13 39.51 1.59 9.76
N THR A 14 38.22 1.93 9.77
CA THR A 14 37.13 0.95 9.81
C THR A 14 36.01 1.33 8.86
N THR A 15 35.25 0.34 8.42
CA THR A 15 34.07 0.53 7.58
C THR A 15 32.83 0.19 8.39
N LEU A 16 31.93 1.17 8.55
CA LEU A 16 30.57 0.91 8.99
C LEU A 16 29.72 0.62 7.76
N THR A 17 29.16 -0.59 7.69
CA THR A 17 28.19 -0.96 6.67
C THR A 17 26.79 -0.73 7.21
N ILE A 18 26.03 0.15 6.55
CA ILE A 18 24.61 0.36 6.84
C ILE A 18 23.82 -0.28 5.71
N THR A 19 22.98 -1.25 6.06
CA THR A 19 22.05 -1.89 5.13
C THR A 19 20.65 -1.37 5.40
N LEU A 20 19.97 -0.90 4.36
CA LEU A 20 18.56 -0.53 4.41
C LEU A 20 17.79 -1.42 3.44
N SER A 21 16.70 -2.01 3.91
CA SER A 21 15.69 -2.65 3.09
C SER A 21 14.44 -1.79 3.07
N ASP A 22 13.63 -1.89 2.02
CA ASP A 22 12.30 -1.29 2.06
C ASP A 22 11.44 -1.93 3.15
N GLY A 23 10.35 -1.26 3.51
CA GLY A 23 9.45 -1.71 4.57
C GLY A 23 8.68 -2.98 4.26
N GLY A 24 8.85 -3.60 3.09
CA GLY A 24 8.17 -4.83 2.68
C GLY A 24 6.67 -4.67 2.45
N LEU A 25 6.16 -3.44 2.36
CA LEU A 25 4.74 -3.17 2.14
C LEU A 25 4.40 -3.35 0.66
N ALA A 26 3.42 -4.18 0.38
CA ALA A 26 2.95 -4.45 -0.98
C ALA A 26 1.43 -4.39 -1.03
N ALA A 27 0.89 -4.00 -2.19
CA ALA A 27 -0.53 -4.03 -2.48
C ALA A 27 -0.80 -4.74 -3.81
N ALA A 28 -1.90 -5.48 -3.89
CA ALA A 28 -2.39 -6.11 -5.12
C ALA A 28 -3.66 -5.43 -5.60
N ASN A 29 -3.92 -5.49 -6.91
CA ASN A 29 -5.20 -5.04 -7.46
C ASN A 29 -6.33 -5.97 -7.00
N ASP A 30 -7.51 -5.40 -6.76
CA ASP A 30 -8.76 -6.14 -6.61
C ASP A 30 -9.66 -5.82 -7.80
N ASP A 31 -10.36 -6.82 -8.31
CA ASP A 31 -11.33 -6.65 -9.39
C ASP A 31 -12.74 -6.82 -8.83
N ALA A 32 -13.61 -5.84 -9.12
CA ALA A 32 -15.00 -5.86 -8.70
C ALA A 32 -15.91 -5.69 -9.91
N THR A 33 -16.94 -6.54 -10.00
CA THR A 33 -17.90 -6.52 -11.11
C THR A 33 -19.24 -5.99 -10.62
N VAL A 34 -19.81 -5.04 -11.36
CA VAL A 34 -21.19 -4.58 -11.21
C VAL A 34 -22.04 -5.15 -12.34
N ASN A 35 -23.37 -5.20 -12.15
CA ASN A 35 -24.28 -5.71 -13.18
C ASN A 35 -25.20 -4.58 -13.69
N GLU A 36 -25.03 -4.20 -14.95
CA GLU A 36 -25.79 -3.13 -15.60
C GLU A 36 -27.27 -3.49 -15.81
N ALA A 37 -27.67 -4.75 -15.63
CA ALA A 37 -29.09 -5.13 -15.63
C ALA A 37 -29.91 -4.35 -14.59
N ALA A 38 -29.24 -3.90 -13.53
CA ALA A 38 -29.86 -3.19 -12.42
C ALA A 38 -30.06 -1.68 -12.70
N LEU A 39 -29.39 -1.09 -13.71
CA LEU A 39 -29.61 0.31 -14.11
C LEU A 39 -31.09 0.60 -14.43
N ALA A 40 -31.49 1.87 -14.36
CA ALA A 40 -32.88 2.30 -14.50
C ALA A 40 -33.60 1.81 -15.79
N ILE A 41 -32.86 1.62 -16.89
CA ILE A 41 -33.37 1.08 -18.16
C ILE A 41 -32.92 -0.37 -18.44
N GLY A 42 -32.28 -1.00 -17.46
CA GLY A 42 -31.77 -2.36 -17.53
C GLY A 42 -32.88 -3.41 -17.52
N SER A 43 -32.48 -4.67 -17.68
CA SER A 43 -33.41 -5.80 -17.74
C SER A 43 -33.96 -6.23 -16.38
N ASN A 44 -33.39 -5.74 -15.28
CA ASN A 44 -33.82 -5.99 -13.90
C ASN A 44 -33.61 -4.74 -13.02
N PRO A 45 -34.33 -3.63 -13.30
CA PRO A 45 -34.06 -2.31 -12.71
C PRO A 45 -34.39 -2.19 -11.21
N ALA A 46 -34.97 -3.23 -10.61
CA ALA A 46 -35.25 -3.29 -9.18
C ALA A 46 -34.14 -4.01 -8.38
N SER A 47 -33.13 -4.54 -9.07
CA SER A 47 -32.00 -5.22 -8.45
C SER A 47 -31.08 -4.22 -7.74
N PRO A 48 -30.45 -4.57 -6.60
CA PRO A 48 -29.46 -3.72 -5.94
C PRO A 48 -28.03 -3.90 -6.49
N ALA A 49 -27.84 -4.67 -7.57
CA ALA A 49 -26.54 -5.11 -8.08
C ALA A 49 -25.77 -4.06 -8.92
N GLU A 50 -26.18 -2.78 -8.89
CA GLU A 50 -25.42 -1.65 -9.43
C GLU A 50 -24.25 -1.22 -8.53
N THR A 51 -24.23 -1.66 -7.27
CA THR A 51 -23.18 -1.28 -6.31
C THR A 51 -22.40 -2.49 -5.84
N VAL A 52 -21.10 -2.29 -5.62
CA VAL A 52 -20.20 -3.29 -5.06
C VAL A 52 -19.48 -2.69 -3.85
N THR A 53 -19.26 -3.51 -2.83
CA THR A 53 -18.57 -3.13 -1.60
C THR A 53 -17.25 -3.87 -1.49
N GLY A 54 -16.22 -3.22 -0.95
CA GLY A 54 -14.91 -3.84 -0.72
C GLY A 54 -14.08 -3.03 0.27
N THR A 55 -12.90 -3.54 0.61
CA THR A 55 -11.92 -2.89 1.49
C THR A 55 -10.52 -3.00 0.92
N VAL A 56 -9.72 -1.94 1.09
CA VAL A 56 -8.31 -1.96 0.67
C VAL A 56 -7.45 -2.77 1.63
N ALA A 57 -7.93 -3.03 2.84
CA ALA A 57 -7.19 -3.75 3.87
C ALA A 57 -6.86 -5.21 3.48
N ASP A 58 -7.70 -5.84 2.66
CA ASP A 58 -7.53 -7.24 2.25
C ASP A 58 -6.43 -7.41 1.18
N ASN A 59 -6.07 -6.33 0.51
CA ASN A 59 -5.14 -6.32 -0.61
C ASN A 59 -3.73 -5.86 -0.23
N VAL A 60 -3.52 -5.47 1.02
CA VAL A 60 -2.21 -5.01 1.53
C VAL A 60 -1.55 -6.11 2.34
N SER A 61 -0.27 -6.36 2.10
CA SER A 61 0.51 -7.37 2.80
C SER A 61 1.92 -6.87 3.16
N GLY A 62 2.57 -7.61 4.06
CA GLY A 62 3.91 -7.30 4.55
C GLY A 62 3.96 -6.08 5.48
N GLY A 63 5.18 -5.59 5.70
CA GLY A 63 5.52 -4.52 6.63
C GLY A 63 5.17 -4.76 8.10
N SER A 64 5.41 -3.73 8.92
CA SER A 64 5.07 -3.73 10.34
C SER A 64 3.95 -2.72 10.60
N GLY A 65 2.82 -3.22 11.10
CA GLY A 65 1.65 -2.39 11.44
C GLY A 65 1.83 -1.57 12.72
N PRO A 66 0.78 -0.83 13.14
CA PRO A 66 -0.59 -0.81 12.60
C PRO A 66 -0.77 0.07 11.34
N TYR A 67 -1.73 -0.28 10.47
CA TYR A 67 -2.08 0.47 9.26
C TYR A 67 -3.41 1.23 9.42
N THR A 68 -3.52 2.40 8.78
CA THR A 68 -4.75 3.19 8.71
C THR A 68 -5.05 3.49 7.25
N TYR A 69 -6.30 3.26 6.84
CA TYR A 69 -6.76 3.46 5.46
C TYR A 69 -7.85 4.53 5.45
N ALA A 70 -7.80 5.42 4.46
CA ALA A 70 -8.81 6.45 4.26
C ALA A 70 -9.04 6.67 2.76
N LEU A 71 -10.30 6.88 2.37
CA LEU A 71 -10.63 7.33 1.02
C LEU A 71 -10.37 8.83 0.92
N LEU A 72 -9.55 9.25 -0.05
CA LEU A 72 -9.27 10.67 -0.30
C LEU A 72 -10.40 11.36 -1.09
N SER A 73 -11.28 10.59 -1.71
CA SER A 73 -12.39 11.06 -2.54
C SER A 73 -13.62 10.17 -2.40
N SER A 74 -14.76 10.57 -2.99
CA SER A 74 -15.97 9.75 -2.98
C SER A 74 -15.75 8.40 -3.66
N ALA A 75 -16.32 7.34 -3.08
CA ALA A 75 -16.40 6.01 -3.69
C ALA A 75 -17.54 5.89 -4.72
N THR A 76 -18.37 6.93 -4.88
CA THR A 76 -19.45 6.97 -5.86
C THR A 76 -18.95 7.52 -7.20
N GLY A 77 -19.01 6.71 -8.25
CA GLY A 77 -18.80 7.18 -9.63
C GLY A 77 -19.96 8.08 -10.10
N SER A 78 -19.67 8.99 -11.05
CA SER A 78 -20.63 9.94 -11.65
C SER A 78 -20.92 9.61 -13.11
#